data_AF-A0A673TZE3-F1
#
_entry.id   AF-A0A673TZE3-F1
#
_cell.length_a   1.000
_cell.length_b   1.000
_cell.length_c   1.000
_cell.angle_alpha   90.00
_cell.angle_beta   90.00
_cell.angle_gamma   90.00
#
_symmetry.space_group_name_H-M   'P 1'
#
loop_
_entity.id
_entity.type
_entity.pdbx_description
1 polymer ?
#
loop_
_entity_poly.entity_id
_entity_poly.type
_entity_poly.pdbx_seq_one_letter_code
_entity_poly.pdbx_strand_id
1 'polypeptide(L)'
;MNVIWRNSVSCLKIRKVPHRYQSGNHPVAPLGSRILTDPAKVFEHNMWDHMQWSEEEEEAARKRVEENSAVRVLLEEQVKYENEASKYWDTFYKVHKNKFFKDRNWLLREFPEIIPVDQKTEKKMQESSWDNVKTGAADCFSRTHCPTPTEENNRSRKSCGSSDCPSKVGSHFSKLDSKEHSGPLKTELFPGSSATFRILEVGCGAGNSVFPILNSLQYAPESFLYCCDFAVGAVELVKLHSSYRAAQCCAFVHDVCDEDSPYPFPDGILDVILLVFVLSSIHPDRALLI
;
A
#
# COMPACT_ATOMS: atom_id res chain seq x y z
N MET A 1 -51.95 2.44 -49.56
CA MET A 1 -51.64 1.70 -48.32
C MET A 1 -50.67 0.60 -48.68
N ASN A 2 -49.40 0.71 -48.29
CA ASN A 2 -48.44 -0.39 -48.37
C ASN A 2 -47.54 -0.34 -47.15
N VAL A 3 -47.49 -1.47 -46.46
CA VAL A 3 -46.87 -1.70 -45.15
C VAL A 3 -45.41 -2.07 -45.36
N ILE A 4 -44.49 -1.35 -44.71
CA ILE A 4 -43.06 -1.70 -44.70
C ILE A 4 -42.73 -2.34 -43.35
N TRP A 5 -42.36 -3.62 -43.38
CA TRP A 5 -41.80 -4.38 -42.27
C TRP A 5 -40.40 -3.85 -41.92
N ARG A 6 -40.17 -3.50 -40.65
CA ARG A 6 -38.83 -3.27 -40.09
C ARG A 6 -38.36 -4.57 -39.44
N ASN A 7 -37.42 -5.26 -40.07
CA ASN A 7 -36.68 -6.36 -39.45
C ASN A 7 -35.72 -5.80 -38.40
N SER A 8 -35.94 -6.16 -37.14
CA SER A 8 -35.00 -5.94 -36.03
C SER A 8 -34.09 -7.16 -35.93
N VAL A 9 -32.80 -6.98 -36.19
CA VAL A 9 -31.77 -8.00 -35.90
C VAL A 9 -31.12 -7.65 -34.58
N SER A 10 -31.48 -8.40 -33.54
CA SER A 10 -30.84 -8.30 -32.22
C SER A 10 -29.56 -9.11 -32.23
N CYS A 11 -28.41 -8.47 -32.49
CA CYS A 11 -27.11 -9.10 -32.29
C CYS A 11 -26.80 -9.16 -30.78
N LEU A 12 -27.05 -10.31 -30.16
CA LEU A 12 -26.52 -10.64 -28.85
C LEU A 12 -24.99 -10.70 -28.94
N LYS A 13 -24.31 -9.61 -28.55
CA LYS A 13 -22.87 -9.62 -28.30
C LYS A 13 -22.61 -10.49 -27.07
N ILE A 14 -22.27 -11.75 -27.30
CA ILE A 14 -21.62 -12.59 -26.28
C ILE A 14 -20.26 -11.94 -26.00
N ARG A 15 -20.21 -11.07 -24.99
CA ARG A 15 -18.95 -10.63 -24.38
C ARG A 15 -18.34 -11.85 -23.70
N LYS A 16 -17.45 -12.57 -24.40
CA LYS A 16 -16.45 -13.39 -23.72
C LYS A 16 -15.59 -12.42 -22.91
N VAL A 17 -15.88 -12.31 -21.62
CA VAL A 17 -14.95 -11.70 -20.67
C VAL A 17 -13.69 -12.57 -20.75
N PRO A 18 -12.51 -12.02 -21.11
CA PRO A 18 -11.28 -12.78 -21.04
C PRO A 18 -11.21 -13.38 -19.63
N HIS A 19 -10.96 -14.69 -19.54
CA HIS A 19 -10.72 -15.31 -18.25
C HIS A 19 -9.60 -14.52 -17.59
N ARG A 20 -9.94 -13.82 -16.51
CA ARG A 20 -8.94 -13.20 -15.65
C ARG A 20 -8.16 -14.39 -15.11
N TYR A 21 -6.97 -14.63 -15.65
CA TYR A 21 -6.06 -15.60 -15.07
C TYR A 21 -5.96 -15.21 -13.60
N GLN A 22 -6.57 -16.02 -12.74
CA GLN A 22 -6.25 -15.95 -11.32
C GLN A 22 -4.81 -16.39 -11.27
N SER A 23 -3.93 -15.42 -11.07
CA SER A 23 -2.54 -15.71 -10.89
C SER A 23 -2.46 -16.54 -9.61
N GLY A 24 -1.94 -17.76 -9.72
CA GLY A 24 -1.73 -18.62 -8.56
C GLY A 24 -0.81 -17.91 -7.56
N ASN A 25 -0.66 -18.46 -6.35
CA ASN A 25 0.36 -17.96 -5.42
C ASN A 25 1.72 -17.99 -6.13
N HIS A 26 2.22 -16.82 -6.51
CA HIS A 26 3.52 -16.71 -7.18
C HIS A 26 4.60 -17.12 -6.20
N PRO A 27 5.64 -17.85 -6.66
CA PRO A 27 6.77 -18.18 -5.82
C PRO A 27 7.38 -16.89 -5.27
N VAL A 28 7.56 -16.84 -3.95
CA VAL A 28 8.28 -15.74 -3.30
C VAL A 28 9.73 -15.84 -3.75
N ALA A 29 10.20 -14.84 -4.49
CA ALA A 29 11.57 -14.71 -4.94
C ALA A 29 12.14 -13.44 -4.29
N PRO A 30 13.33 -13.49 -3.66
CA PRO A 30 13.96 -12.32 -3.05
C PRO A 30 14.07 -11.16 -4.06
N LEU A 31 13.88 -9.92 -3.60
CA LEU A 31 14.13 -8.74 -4.42
C LEU A 31 15.50 -8.80 -5.11
N GLY A 32 15.52 -8.58 -6.43
CA GLY A 32 16.73 -8.65 -7.28
C GLY A 32 16.95 -10.02 -7.94
N SER A 33 16.20 -11.06 -7.58
CA SER A 33 16.36 -12.40 -8.16
C SER A 33 15.41 -12.71 -9.31
N ARG A 34 14.41 -11.85 -9.57
CA ARG A 34 13.42 -12.06 -10.64
C ARG A 34 14.00 -11.56 -11.96
N ILE A 35 14.77 -12.41 -12.65
CA ILE A 35 15.37 -12.09 -13.96
C ILE A 35 14.62 -12.83 -15.08
N LEU A 36 14.06 -12.08 -16.02
CA LEU A 36 13.33 -12.67 -17.16
C LEU A 36 14.34 -13.24 -18.17
N THR A 37 14.62 -14.53 -18.08
CA THR A 37 15.55 -15.21 -19.01
C THR A 37 14.87 -15.76 -20.25
N ASP A 38 13.57 -16.06 -20.17
CA ASP A 38 12.78 -16.63 -21.26
C ASP A 38 11.53 -15.76 -21.48
N PRO A 39 11.40 -15.09 -22.64
CA PRO A 39 10.26 -14.24 -22.97
C PRO A 39 8.89 -14.94 -22.88
N ALA A 40 8.84 -16.26 -23.03
CA ALA A 40 7.59 -17.03 -22.91
C ALA A 40 7.07 -17.08 -21.45
N LYS A 41 7.93 -16.81 -20.48
CA LYS A 41 7.64 -16.92 -19.04
C LYS A 41 7.24 -15.61 -18.39
N VAL A 42 6.90 -14.58 -19.17
CA VAL A 42 6.57 -13.22 -18.67
C VAL A 42 5.54 -13.18 -17.53
N PHE A 43 4.66 -14.18 -17.42
CA PHE A 43 3.63 -14.29 -16.38
C PHE A 43 4.00 -15.14 -15.15
N GLU A 44 5.23 -15.67 -15.05
CA GLU A 44 5.67 -16.46 -13.89
C GLU A 44 5.77 -15.59 -12.63
N HIS A 45 6.25 -14.36 -12.77
CA HIS A 45 6.26 -13.36 -11.71
C HIS A 45 5.36 -12.18 -12.09
N ASN A 46 4.80 -11.54 -11.07
CA ASN A 46 4.05 -10.30 -11.26
C ASN A 46 4.95 -9.10 -11.61
N MET A 47 6.23 -9.19 -11.27
CA MET A 47 7.26 -8.20 -11.61
C MET A 47 8.60 -8.90 -11.86
N TRP A 48 9.39 -8.34 -12.76
CA TRP A 48 10.78 -8.74 -13.03
C TRP A 48 11.70 -7.58 -12.60
N ASP A 49 12.78 -7.90 -11.87
CA ASP A 49 13.68 -6.92 -11.24
C ASP A 49 14.68 -6.32 -12.24
N HIS A 50 15.16 -7.15 -13.17
CA HIS A 50 16.13 -6.75 -14.18
C HIS A 50 15.55 -7.04 -15.56
N MET A 51 15.10 -5.98 -16.23
CA MET A 51 14.86 -6.01 -17.67
C MET A 51 16.05 -5.36 -18.35
N GLN A 52 16.82 -6.15 -19.10
CA GLN A 52 17.81 -5.61 -20.03
C GLN A 52 17.07 -5.14 -21.28
N TRP A 53 17.29 -3.89 -21.65
CA TRP A 53 16.68 -3.31 -22.83
C TRP A 53 17.46 -3.76 -24.06
N SER A 54 16.76 -4.04 -25.14
CA SER A 54 17.42 -4.14 -26.44
C SER A 54 17.87 -2.75 -26.90
N GLU A 55 18.85 -2.71 -27.80
CA GLU A 55 19.32 -1.46 -28.41
C GLU A 55 18.18 -0.73 -29.14
N GLU A 56 17.26 -1.49 -29.75
CA GLU A 56 16.05 -0.98 -30.40
C GLU A 56 15.05 -0.36 -29.40
N GLU A 57 14.83 -1.01 -28.24
CA GLU A 57 13.96 -0.50 -27.18
C GLU A 57 14.52 0.80 -26.58
N GLU A 58 15.84 0.84 -26.36
CA GLU A 58 16.54 2.01 -25.84
C GLU A 58 16.48 3.18 -26.81
N GLU A 59 16.74 2.96 -28.10
CA GLU A 59 16.56 3.98 -29.14
C GLU A 59 15.11 4.47 -29.22
N ALA A 60 14.14 3.56 -29.15
CA ALA A 60 12.73 3.92 -29.17
C ALA A 60 12.30 4.73 -27.94
N ALA A 61 12.88 4.52 -26.75
CA ALA A 61 12.64 5.40 -25.61
C ALA A 61 13.34 6.74 -25.77
N ARG A 62 14.59 6.78 -26.23
CA ARG A 62 15.30 8.05 -26.51
C ARG A 62 14.51 8.94 -27.46
N LYS A 63 13.99 8.37 -28.56
CA LYS A 63 13.14 9.09 -29.51
C LYS A 63 11.88 9.65 -28.85
N ARG A 64 11.20 8.87 -28.00
CA ARG A 64 10.02 9.36 -27.25
C ARG A 64 10.36 10.47 -26.27
N VAL A 65 11.51 10.41 -25.62
CA VAL A 65 11.98 11.47 -24.72
C VAL A 65 12.27 12.75 -25.51
N GLU A 66 12.89 12.65 -26.68
CA GLU A 66 13.13 13.78 -27.58
C GLU A 66 11.82 14.41 -28.06
N GLU A 67 10.87 13.58 -28.52
CA GLU A 67 9.53 14.02 -28.92
C GLU A 67 8.79 14.73 -27.77
N ASN A 68 8.80 14.15 -26.56
CA ASN A 68 8.15 14.73 -25.38
C ASN A 68 8.83 16.02 -24.89
N SER A 69 10.12 16.19 -25.15
CA SER A 69 10.91 17.35 -24.71
C SER A 69 11.08 18.43 -25.77
N ALA A 70 10.51 18.24 -26.97
CA ALA A 70 10.56 19.19 -28.08
C ALA A 70 9.87 20.52 -27.77
N VAL A 71 8.76 20.48 -27.02
CA VAL A 71 8.05 21.67 -26.55
C VAL A 71 8.27 21.78 -25.05
N ARG A 72 9.03 22.79 -24.63
CA ARG A 72 9.28 23.08 -23.22
C ARG A 72 8.40 24.22 -22.74
N VAL A 73 8.06 24.14 -21.46
CA VAL A 73 7.41 25.23 -20.72
C VAL A 73 8.34 26.45 -20.70
N LEU A 74 7.80 27.66 -20.80
CA LEU A 74 8.60 28.88 -20.73
C LEU A 74 9.29 29.02 -19.37
N LEU A 75 10.43 29.71 -19.32
CA LEU A 75 11.23 29.79 -18.08
C LEU A 75 10.43 30.43 -16.93
N GLU A 76 9.62 31.45 -17.24
CA GLU A 76 8.76 32.12 -16.28
C GLU A 76 7.71 31.17 -15.69
N GLU A 77 7.18 30.28 -16.52
CA GLU A 77 6.22 29.26 -16.10
C GLU A 77 6.90 28.13 -15.32
N GLN A 78 8.12 27.74 -15.67
CA GLN A 78 8.90 26.76 -14.89
C GLN A 78 9.13 27.25 -13.46
N VAL A 79 9.65 28.48 -13.30
CA VAL A 79 9.86 29.11 -11.99
C VAL A 79 8.56 29.20 -11.20
N LYS A 80 7.46 29.53 -11.88
CA LYS A 80 6.13 29.58 -11.26
C LYS A 80 5.68 28.19 -10.78
N TYR A 81 5.76 27.17 -11.62
CA TYR A 81 5.33 25.82 -11.26
C TYR A 81 6.17 25.23 -10.13
N GLU A 82 7.46 25.55 -10.08
CA GLU A 82 8.35 25.15 -9.01
C GLU A 82 7.97 25.83 -7.68
N ASN A 83 7.90 27.16 -7.67
CA ASN A 83 7.63 27.93 -6.46
C ASN A 83 6.20 27.73 -5.94
N GLU A 84 5.23 27.51 -6.82
CA GLU A 84 3.83 27.29 -6.46
C GLU A 84 3.45 25.79 -6.42
N ALA A 85 4.40 24.85 -6.54
CA ALA A 85 4.15 23.42 -6.61
C ALA A 85 3.23 22.94 -5.47
N SER A 86 3.55 23.32 -4.23
CA SER A 86 2.78 22.93 -3.04
C SER A 86 1.32 23.37 -3.14
N LYS A 87 1.07 24.59 -3.63
CA LYS A 87 -0.27 25.14 -3.83
C LYS A 87 -1.05 24.39 -4.91
N TYR A 88 -0.39 24.00 -6.00
CA TYR A 88 -1.03 23.21 -7.06
C TYR A 88 -1.43 21.82 -6.57
N TRP A 89 -0.55 21.13 -5.85
CA TRP A 89 -0.85 19.83 -5.27
C TRP A 89 -1.92 19.92 -4.18
N ASP A 90 -1.85 20.92 -3.30
CA ASP A 90 -2.87 21.13 -2.27
C ASP A 90 -4.26 21.39 -2.89
N THR A 91 -4.31 22.18 -3.96
CA THR A 91 -5.54 22.39 -4.74
C THR A 91 -6.05 21.08 -5.34
N PHE A 92 -5.16 20.27 -5.90
CA PHE A 92 -5.48 18.96 -6.44
C PHE A 92 -6.10 18.05 -5.37
N TYR A 93 -5.49 17.93 -4.18
CA TYR A 93 -6.01 17.11 -3.09
C TYR A 93 -7.34 17.63 -2.54
N LYS A 94 -7.56 18.94 -2.49
CA LYS A 94 -8.84 19.54 -2.10
C LYS A 94 -9.97 19.16 -3.06
N VAL A 95 -9.69 19.14 -4.36
CA VAL A 95 -10.67 18.80 -5.40
C VAL A 95 -10.92 17.30 -5.48
N HIS A 96 -9.86 16.49 -5.52
CA HIS A 96 -9.95 15.06 -5.84
C HIS A 96 -10.01 14.13 -4.62
N LYS A 97 -9.57 14.60 -3.44
CA LYS A 97 -9.51 13.83 -2.19
C LYS A 97 -8.80 12.49 -2.41
N ASN A 98 -9.41 11.38 -1.99
CA ASN A 98 -8.91 10.02 -2.14
C ASN A 98 -9.46 9.28 -3.38
N LYS A 99 -10.04 9.98 -4.36
CA LYS A 99 -10.77 9.32 -5.47
C LYS A 99 -9.96 9.11 -6.75
N PHE A 100 -8.73 9.60 -6.80
CA PHE A 100 -7.94 9.62 -8.04
C PHE A 100 -7.12 8.35 -8.25
N PHE A 101 -6.51 7.81 -7.20
CA PHE A 101 -5.74 6.56 -7.25
C PHE A 101 -6.47 5.45 -6.47
N LYS A 102 -6.15 4.20 -6.80
CA LYS A 102 -6.57 3.04 -6.03
C LYS A 102 -5.52 2.71 -4.98
N ASP A 103 -5.96 2.11 -3.88
CA ASP A 103 -5.06 1.53 -2.89
C ASP A 103 -4.11 0.51 -3.54
N ARG A 104 -2.83 0.64 -3.21
CA ARG A 104 -1.73 -0.19 -3.71
C ARG A 104 -1.65 -1.51 -2.95
N ASN A 105 -2.77 -2.23 -2.89
CA ASN A 105 -2.86 -3.54 -2.21
C ASN A 105 -1.91 -4.59 -2.81
N TRP A 106 -1.41 -4.37 -4.03
CA TRP A 106 -0.40 -5.21 -4.66
C TRP A 106 1.00 -5.02 -4.05
N LEU A 107 1.29 -3.88 -3.41
CA LEU A 107 2.64 -3.49 -2.98
C LEU A 107 3.31 -4.57 -2.13
N LEU A 108 2.62 -5.04 -1.08
CA LEU A 108 3.16 -6.03 -0.15
C LEU A 108 3.23 -7.45 -0.72
N ARG A 109 2.50 -7.71 -1.81
CA ARG A 109 2.62 -8.96 -2.55
C ARG A 109 3.88 -8.98 -3.40
N GLU A 110 4.28 -7.83 -3.94
CA GLU A 110 5.46 -7.70 -4.79
C GLU A 110 6.75 -7.44 -4.01
N PHE A 111 6.62 -6.79 -2.85
CA PHE A 111 7.71 -6.41 -1.96
C PHE A 111 7.37 -6.79 -0.52
N PRO A 112 7.34 -8.10 -0.20
CA PRO A 112 7.07 -8.58 1.16
C PRO A 112 8.09 -8.04 2.19
N GLU A 113 9.30 -7.69 1.75
CA GLU A 113 10.39 -7.17 2.57
C GLU A 113 10.11 -5.77 3.17
N ILE A 114 9.06 -5.07 2.71
CA ILE A 114 8.61 -3.79 3.29
C ILE A 114 8.17 -3.96 4.75
N ILE A 115 7.70 -5.15 5.13
CA ILE A 115 7.18 -5.47 6.45
C ILE A 115 8.23 -6.32 7.17
N PRO A 116 8.42 -6.18 8.49
CA PRO A 116 9.34 -7.05 9.22
C PRO A 116 8.96 -8.52 9.06
N VAL A 117 9.96 -9.36 8.83
CA VAL A 117 9.79 -10.81 8.80
C VAL A 117 9.51 -11.29 10.22
N ASP A 118 8.38 -11.97 10.42
CA ASP A 118 8.08 -12.57 11.72
C ASP A 118 9.05 -13.74 11.95
N GLN A 119 10.03 -13.56 12.85
CA GLN A 119 11.03 -14.57 13.21
C GLN A 119 10.41 -15.90 13.70
N LYS A 120 9.12 -15.91 14.07
CA LYS A 120 8.38 -17.14 14.38
C LYS A 120 8.10 -17.99 13.15
N THR A 121 8.00 -17.39 11.96
CA THR A 121 7.72 -18.07 10.70
C THR A 121 8.96 -18.77 10.16
N GLU A 122 10.15 -18.18 10.35
CA GLU A 122 11.42 -18.81 9.96
C GLU A 122 11.72 -20.08 10.77
N LYS A 123 11.47 -20.08 12.09
CA LYS A 123 11.63 -21.28 12.92
C LYS A 123 10.72 -22.43 12.47
N LYS A 124 9.49 -22.12 12.05
CA LYS A 124 8.54 -23.12 11.54
C LYS A 124 8.97 -23.71 10.19
N MET A 125 9.58 -22.90 9.31
CA MET A 125 10.14 -23.37 8.04
C MET A 125 11.43 -24.18 8.23
N GLN A 126 12.30 -23.80 9.16
CA GLN A 126 13.52 -24.55 9.49
C GLN A 126 13.25 -25.89 10.20
N GLU A 127 12.32 -25.93 11.16
CA GLU A 127 11.94 -27.17 11.85
C GLU A 127 11.28 -28.17 10.88
N SER A 128 10.45 -27.69 9.94
CA SER A 128 9.85 -28.55 8.90
C SER A 128 10.87 -29.13 7.89
N SER A 129 12.07 -28.54 7.82
CA SER A 129 13.14 -28.99 6.91
C SER A 129 14.06 -30.04 7.54
N TRP A 130 14.07 -30.21 8.88
CA TRP A 130 14.90 -31.23 9.55
C TRP A 130 14.15 -32.51 9.91
N ASP A 131 12.82 -32.50 9.89
CA ASP A 131 12.03 -33.70 10.19
C ASP A 131 11.92 -34.69 9.01
N ASN A 132 12.36 -34.31 7.79
CA ASN A 132 12.27 -35.16 6.60
C ASN A 132 13.52 -36.01 6.32
N VAL A 133 14.50 -36.04 7.23
CA VAL A 133 15.67 -36.92 7.11
C VAL A 133 15.80 -37.78 8.37
N LYS A 134 14.84 -38.67 8.59
CA LYS A 134 15.10 -39.98 9.23
C LYS A 134 13.92 -40.94 9.09
N THR A 135 14.27 -42.13 8.61
CA THR A 135 13.59 -43.43 8.73
C THR A 135 12.64 -43.82 7.59
N GLY A 136 13.16 -44.68 6.70
CA GLY A 136 12.38 -45.49 5.78
C GLY A 136 12.14 -46.92 6.33
N ALA A 137 11.19 -47.61 5.66
CA ALA A 137 10.74 -49.01 5.77
C ALA A 137 9.97 -49.37 7.07
N ALA A 138 8.82 -50.06 7.08
CA ALA A 138 8.20 -50.98 6.14
C ALA A 138 6.67 -51.13 6.37
N ASP A 139 6.00 -51.67 5.34
CA ASP A 139 4.77 -52.49 5.31
C ASP A 139 3.33 -51.92 5.45
N CYS A 140 2.65 -51.90 4.29
CA CYS A 140 1.40 -52.58 3.90
C CYS A 140 0.10 -52.68 4.76
N PHE A 141 -1.00 -52.36 4.05
CA PHE A 141 -2.36 -52.94 4.06
C PHE A 141 -3.36 -52.62 5.21
N SER A 142 -4.39 -51.80 4.91
CA SER A 142 -5.81 -52.21 4.79
C SER A 142 -6.85 -51.16 5.24
N ARG A 143 -7.81 -50.90 4.35
CA ARG A 143 -9.27 -50.73 4.54
C ARG A 143 -9.88 -49.65 5.48
N THR A 144 -10.70 -48.81 4.83
CA THR A 144 -12.07 -48.35 5.21
C THR A 144 -12.35 -47.88 6.65
N HIS A 145 -12.69 -46.60 6.81
CA HIS A 145 -14.07 -46.09 7.01
C HIS A 145 -14.05 -44.65 7.55
N CYS A 146 -14.92 -43.81 6.99
CA CYS A 146 -15.38 -42.56 7.62
C CYS A 146 -16.32 -42.90 8.79
N PRO A 147 -16.36 -42.06 9.84
CA PRO A 147 -17.57 -41.84 10.61
C PRO A 147 -18.09 -40.41 10.47
N THR A 148 -19.40 -40.34 10.28
CA THR A 148 -20.30 -39.19 10.40
C THR A 148 -20.46 -38.71 11.85
N PRO A 149 -21.07 -37.53 12.05
CA PRO A 149 -20.97 -36.73 13.28
C PRO A 149 -22.05 -37.05 14.33
N THR A 150 -21.76 -36.72 15.58
CA THR A 150 -22.74 -36.63 16.67
C THR A 150 -23.06 -35.17 17.00
N GLU A 151 -24.36 -34.95 17.17
CA GLU A 151 -25.04 -33.72 17.57
C GLU A 151 -24.73 -33.33 19.02
N GLU A 152 -24.80 -32.03 19.36
CA GLU A 152 -25.91 -31.52 20.17
C GLU A 152 -25.85 -29.99 20.40
N ASN A 153 -27.00 -29.38 20.07
CA ASN A 153 -27.66 -28.21 20.65
C ASN A 153 -26.93 -27.31 21.66
N ASN A 154 -26.98 -25.99 21.40
CA ASN A 154 -27.91 -25.14 22.15
C ASN A 154 -28.21 -23.80 21.45
N ARG A 155 -29.51 -23.54 21.29
CA ARG A 155 -30.10 -22.30 20.77
C ARG A 155 -30.14 -21.23 21.86
N SER A 156 -29.95 -19.97 21.48
CA SER A 156 -30.60 -18.82 22.13
C SER A 156 -30.84 -17.72 21.09
N ARG A 157 -32.12 -17.36 20.94
CA ARG A 157 -32.69 -16.37 20.02
C ARG A 157 -32.40 -14.92 20.43
N LYS A 158 -32.39 -13.99 19.46
CA LYS A 158 -32.98 -12.61 19.49
C LYS A 158 -32.63 -11.89 18.17
N SER A 159 -33.47 -11.97 17.13
CA SER A 159 -34.49 -10.98 16.66
C SER A 159 -34.06 -9.51 16.58
N CYS A 160 -34.06 -8.98 15.36
CA CYS A 160 -34.05 -7.56 15.00
C CYS A 160 -35.40 -6.87 15.28
N GLY A 161 -35.37 -5.56 15.54
CA GLY A 161 -36.54 -4.67 15.51
C GLY A 161 -36.16 -3.21 15.81
N SER A 162 -36.47 -2.31 14.87
CA SER A 162 -36.23 -0.86 14.83
C SER A 162 -36.73 -0.04 16.03
N SER A 163 -36.17 1.16 16.24
CA SER A 163 -36.90 2.44 16.05
C SER A 163 -36.06 3.68 16.42
N ASP A 164 -36.14 4.65 15.52
CA ASP A 164 -36.30 6.11 15.69
C ASP A 164 -35.28 6.98 16.45
N CYS A 165 -34.75 7.94 15.67
CA CYS A 165 -34.23 9.23 16.11
C CYS A 165 -35.36 10.16 16.60
N PRO A 166 -35.04 11.17 17.43
CA PRO A 166 -35.16 12.52 16.89
C PRO A 166 -34.04 13.50 17.32
N SER A 167 -33.98 14.58 16.57
CA SER A 167 -32.97 15.63 16.51
C SER A 167 -33.11 16.80 17.52
N LYS A 168 -31.98 17.48 17.77
CA LYS A 168 -31.74 18.94 17.95
C LYS A 168 -31.27 19.48 19.33
N VAL A 169 -30.08 20.13 19.23
CA VAL A 169 -29.65 21.43 19.79
C VAL A 169 -29.37 21.56 21.29
N GLY A 170 -28.17 22.05 21.63
CA GLY A 170 -27.93 22.81 22.86
C GLY A 170 -26.54 22.69 23.46
N SER A 171 -25.73 23.72 23.22
CA SER A 171 -24.50 24.12 23.95
C SER A 171 -24.52 23.82 25.46
N HIS A 172 -23.46 23.17 25.98
CA HIS A 172 -22.77 23.65 27.19
C HIS A 172 -21.40 22.99 27.37
N PHE A 173 -20.37 23.83 27.56
CA PHE A 173 -19.08 23.44 28.11
C PHE A 173 -19.28 22.84 29.50
N SER A 174 -18.72 21.65 29.75
CA SER A 174 -18.42 21.18 31.10
C SER A 174 -17.14 20.35 31.09
N LYS A 175 -16.11 20.96 31.69
CA LYS A 175 -14.94 20.32 32.30
C LYS A 175 -15.36 18.99 32.94
N LEU A 176 -14.72 17.89 32.55
CA LEU A 176 -14.79 16.65 33.32
C LEU A 176 -13.38 16.10 33.50
N ASP A 177 -13.07 15.86 34.76
CA ASP A 177 -11.75 15.63 35.32
C ASP A 177 -11.01 14.44 34.70
N SER A 178 -9.75 14.70 34.37
CA SER A 178 -8.72 13.71 34.14
C SER A 178 -8.48 12.92 35.43
N LYS A 179 -8.92 11.66 35.46
CA LYS A 179 -8.37 10.67 36.40
C LYS A 179 -6.98 10.29 35.92
N GLU A 180 -5.97 10.82 36.62
CA GLU A 180 -4.59 10.36 36.52
C GLU A 180 -4.50 8.89 36.95
N HIS A 181 -4.19 8.02 35.99
CA HIS A 181 -3.48 6.79 36.29
C HIS A 181 -2.00 7.04 35.95
N SER A 182 -1.27 7.51 36.97
CA SER A 182 0.17 7.68 36.96
C SER A 182 0.87 6.31 37.01
N GLY A 183 1.01 5.68 35.84
CA GLY A 183 2.16 4.81 35.57
C GLY A 183 3.36 5.68 35.16
N PRO A 184 4.61 5.19 35.25
CA PRO A 184 5.75 5.95 34.74
C PRO A 184 5.55 6.10 33.24
N LEU A 185 5.23 7.33 32.80
CA LEU A 185 5.21 7.69 31.39
C LEU A 185 6.64 7.48 30.89
N LYS A 186 6.88 6.41 30.13
CA LYS A 186 8.05 6.40 29.25
C LYS A 186 7.86 7.60 28.33
N THR A 187 8.59 8.68 28.57
CA THR A 187 8.59 9.83 27.68
C THR A 187 9.13 9.33 26.35
N GLU A 188 8.25 9.17 25.35
CA GLU A 188 8.68 8.90 24.00
C GLU A 188 9.56 10.06 23.54
N LEU A 189 10.81 9.76 23.18
CA LEU A 189 11.78 10.77 22.71
C LEU A 189 11.37 11.37 21.36
N PHE A 190 10.70 10.56 20.54
CA PHE A 190 10.11 10.89 19.26
C PHE A 190 9.00 9.87 18.94
N PRO A 191 8.04 10.18 18.04
CA PRO A 191 6.98 9.25 17.67
C PRO A 191 7.53 7.91 17.19
N GLY A 192 7.12 6.79 17.78
CA GLY A 192 7.63 5.48 17.36
C GLY A 192 9.05 5.16 17.85
N SER A 193 9.51 5.87 18.88
CA SER A 193 10.81 5.61 19.53
C SER A 193 10.95 4.20 20.10
N SER A 194 9.84 3.54 20.49
CA SER A 194 9.86 2.15 20.95
C SER A 194 9.89 1.10 19.83
N ALA A 195 9.63 1.48 18.58
CA ALA A 195 9.57 0.54 17.48
C ALA A 195 10.96 -0.02 17.13
N THR A 196 11.02 -1.28 16.74
CA THR A 196 12.24 -1.97 16.29
C THR A 196 12.36 -2.04 14.77
N PHE A 197 11.32 -1.64 14.04
CA PHE A 197 11.31 -1.58 12.58
C PHE A 197 10.55 -0.33 12.11
N ARG A 198 11.16 0.49 11.25
CA ARG A 198 10.64 1.81 10.88
C ARG A 198 10.66 2.03 9.38
N ILE A 199 9.53 2.48 8.86
CA ILE A 199 9.29 2.70 7.43
C ILE A 199 9.02 4.19 7.21
N LEU A 200 9.55 4.77 6.15
CA LEU A 200 9.17 6.10 5.65
C LEU A 200 8.55 5.98 4.26
N GLU A 201 7.30 6.43 4.08
CA GLU A 201 6.74 6.71 2.75
C GLU A 201 6.85 8.20 2.43
N VAL A 202 7.67 8.53 1.43
CA VAL A 202 7.79 9.88 0.86
C VAL A 202 6.74 10.06 -0.23
N GLY A 203 6.09 11.23 -0.27
CA GLY A 203 5.01 11.52 -1.23
C GLY A 203 3.77 10.65 -0.98
N CYS A 204 3.32 10.60 0.27
CA CYS A 204 2.25 9.70 0.69
C CYS A 204 0.89 10.00 0.03
N GLY A 205 0.71 11.23 -0.48
CA GLY A 205 -0.53 11.68 -1.08
C GLY A 205 -1.74 11.42 -0.17
N ALA A 206 -2.82 10.87 -0.74
CA ALA A 206 -4.02 10.52 0.02
C ALA A 206 -3.92 9.18 0.79
N GLY A 207 -2.74 8.57 0.87
CA GLY A 207 -2.50 7.36 1.68
C GLY A 207 -2.74 6.01 0.98
N ASN A 208 -2.76 5.98 -0.35
CA ASN A 208 -3.07 4.76 -1.12
C ASN A 208 -2.06 3.60 -0.90
N SER A 209 -0.82 3.88 -0.47
CA SER A 209 0.10 2.82 0.01
C SER A 209 0.14 2.77 1.54
N VAL A 210 0.09 3.93 2.21
CA VAL A 210 0.02 4.06 3.67
C VAL A 210 -0.99 3.09 4.29
N PHE A 211 -2.24 3.05 3.84
CA PHE A 211 -3.27 2.23 4.49
C PHE A 211 -3.10 0.74 4.27
N PRO A 212 -2.78 0.24 3.07
CA PRO A 212 -2.36 -1.15 2.90
C PRO A 212 -1.18 -1.57 3.79
N ILE A 213 -0.15 -0.71 3.92
CA ILE A 213 1.01 -0.97 4.79
C ILE A 213 0.56 -1.02 6.25
N LEU A 214 -0.15 0.03 6.71
CA LEU A 214 -0.63 0.14 8.08
C LEU A 214 -1.55 -1.02 8.46
N ASN A 215 -2.41 -1.48 7.55
CA ASN A 215 -3.26 -2.66 7.77
C ASN A 215 -2.41 -3.91 8.03
N SER A 216 -1.32 -4.12 7.31
CA SER A 216 -0.41 -5.26 7.55
C SER A 216 0.38 -5.13 8.85
N LEU A 217 0.81 -3.92 9.21
CA LEU A 217 1.50 -3.64 10.47
C LEU A 217 0.63 -3.85 11.72
N GLN A 218 -0.67 -4.13 11.58
CA GLN A 218 -1.52 -4.46 12.74
C GLN A 218 -1.05 -5.75 13.45
N TYR A 219 -0.34 -6.62 12.74
CA TYR A 219 0.23 -7.86 13.28
C TYR A 219 1.70 -7.71 13.73
N ALA A 220 2.28 -6.52 13.56
CA ALA A 220 3.65 -6.18 13.93
C ALA A 220 3.65 -4.91 14.81
N PRO A 221 3.26 -5.02 16.11
CA PRO A 221 3.11 -3.86 16.99
C PRO A 221 4.41 -3.09 17.23
N GLU A 222 5.56 -3.76 17.09
CA GLU A 222 6.90 -3.16 17.22
C GLU A 222 7.35 -2.40 15.95
N SER A 223 6.44 -2.13 15.01
CA SER A 223 6.72 -1.37 13.79
C SER A 223 6.06 -0.01 13.79
N PHE A 224 6.71 0.95 13.11
CA PHE A 224 6.22 2.31 12.99
C PHE A 224 6.33 2.83 11.56
N LEU A 225 5.27 3.46 11.07
CA LEU A 225 5.17 4.02 9.73
C LEU A 225 5.19 5.55 9.78
N TYR A 226 6.28 6.15 9.33
CA TYR A 226 6.32 7.55 8.95
C TYR A 226 5.79 7.71 7.53
N CYS A 227 5.02 8.77 7.30
CA CYS A 227 4.65 9.15 5.95
C CYS A 227 4.61 10.67 5.81
N CYS A 228 5.14 11.18 4.70
CA CYS A 228 5.17 12.61 4.46
C CYS A 228 4.74 12.96 3.05
N ASP A 229 4.26 14.19 2.94
CA ASP A 229 3.99 14.86 1.67
C ASP A 229 4.23 16.35 1.89
N PHE A 230 4.75 17.04 0.88
CA PHE A 230 4.97 18.48 0.96
C PHE A 230 3.65 19.28 0.85
N ALA A 231 2.57 18.66 0.36
CA ALA A 231 1.24 19.23 0.32
C ALA A 231 0.49 18.99 1.64
N VAL A 232 0.07 20.07 2.30
CA VAL A 232 -0.68 20.01 3.58
C VAL A 232 -1.96 19.19 3.44
N GLY A 233 -2.74 19.41 2.37
CA GLY A 233 -3.99 18.70 2.13
C GLY A 233 -3.83 17.19 1.95
N ALA A 234 -2.68 16.71 1.46
CA ALA A 234 -2.39 15.27 1.39
C ALA A 234 -2.27 14.67 2.79
N VAL A 235 -1.46 15.29 3.65
CA VAL A 235 -1.25 14.86 5.04
C VAL A 235 -2.55 14.93 5.85
N GLU A 236 -3.37 15.95 5.63
CA GLU A 236 -4.70 16.06 6.25
C GLU A 236 -5.62 14.91 5.84
N LEU A 237 -5.65 14.54 4.54
CA LEU A 237 -6.43 13.39 4.07
C LEU A 237 -6.00 12.09 4.74
N VAL A 238 -4.70 11.88 4.93
CA VAL A 238 -4.17 10.70 5.63
C VAL A 238 -4.62 10.69 7.09
N LYS A 239 -4.45 11.81 7.81
CA LYS A 239 -4.82 11.92 9.24
C LYS A 239 -6.32 11.79 9.49
N LEU A 240 -7.16 12.27 8.58
CA LEU A 240 -8.63 12.19 8.67
C LEU A 240 -9.19 10.82 8.30
N HIS A 241 -8.38 9.93 7.73
CA HIS A 241 -8.84 8.62 7.32
C HIS A 241 -9.18 7.74 8.54
N SER A 242 -10.28 6.99 8.48
CA SER A 242 -10.78 6.18 9.61
C SER A 242 -9.82 5.08 10.07
N SER A 243 -8.93 4.64 9.18
CA SER A 243 -7.92 3.61 9.48
C SER A 243 -6.59 4.19 9.97
N TYR A 244 -6.48 5.51 10.11
CA TYR A 244 -5.27 6.13 10.65
C TYR A 244 -5.09 5.76 12.13
N ARG A 245 -3.90 5.29 12.50
CA ARG A 245 -3.55 4.88 13.87
C ARG A 245 -2.32 5.62 14.33
N ALA A 246 -2.49 6.72 15.07
CA ALA A 246 -1.39 7.56 15.56
C ALA A 246 -0.34 6.79 16.39
N ALA A 247 -0.75 5.70 17.06
CA ALA A 247 0.14 4.83 17.83
C ALA A 247 1.16 4.05 16.98
N GLN A 248 0.92 3.90 15.66
CA GLN A 248 1.80 3.16 14.74
C GLN A 248 2.13 3.95 13.47
N CYS A 249 1.65 5.19 13.35
CA CYS A 249 1.85 5.98 12.16
C CYS A 249 1.94 7.48 12.47
N CYS A 250 2.97 8.14 11.95
CA CYS A 250 3.12 9.58 12.01
C CYS A 250 3.09 10.17 10.59
N ALA A 251 2.01 10.90 10.28
CA ALA A 251 1.89 11.67 9.04
C ALA A 251 2.35 13.12 9.27
N PHE A 252 3.23 13.66 8.43
CA PHE A 252 3.78 15.01 8.60
C PHE A 252 4.03 15.71 7.27
N VAL A 253 4.00 17.04 7.28
CA VAL A 253 4.28 17.87 6.10
C VAL A 253 5.78 18.05 5.99
N HIS A 254 6.36 17.71 4.85
CA HIS A 254 7.80 17.85 4.63
C HIS A 254 8.11 17.91 3.13
N ASP A 255 8.91 18.90 2.73
CA ASP A 255 9.52 18.96 1.40
C ASP A 255 10.89 18.27 1.48
N VAL A 256 11.04 17.14 0.80
CA VAL A 256 12.30 16.39 0.78
C VAL A 256 13.44 17.10 0.04
N CYS A 257 13.14 18.21 -0.61
CA CYS A 257 14.16 19.08 -1.22
C CYS A 257 14.57 20.23 -0.29
N ASP A 258 14.05 20.28 0.94
CA ASP A 258 14.38 21.29 1.96
C ASP A 258 15.27 20.68 3.06
N GLU A 259 16.58 20.89 2.92
CA GLU A 259 17.62 20.35 3.81
C GLU A 259 17.56 20.92 5.24
N ASP A 260 16.97 22.11 5.41
CA ASP A 260 16.92 22.77 6.71
C ASP A 260 15.72 22.27 7.57
N SER A 261 14.81 21.53 6.95
CA SER A 261 13.59 21.04 7.59
C SER A 261 13.86 19.75 8.38
N PRO A 262 13.68 19.74 9.71
CA PRO A 262 13.96 18.55 10.50
C PRO A 262 12.88 17.49 10.31
N TYR A 263 13.31 16.23 10.23
CA TYR A 263 12.41 15.09 10.37
C TYR A 263 11.92 14.92 11.82
N PRO A 264 10.73 14.33 12.04
CA PRO A 264 10.22 14.04 13.39
C PRO A 264 10.92 12.84 14.05
N PHE A 265 12.12 12.50 13.60
CA PHE A 265 12.92 11.37 14.06
C PHE A 265 14.42 11.63 13.81
N PRO A 266 15.32 10.98 14.59
CA PRO A 266 16.77 11.06 14.36
C PRO A 266 17.23 10.36 13.08
N ASP A 267 18.40 10.75 12.57
CA ASP A 267 19.04 10.11 11.42
C ASP A 267 19.42 8.64 11.69
N GLY A 268 19.43 7.83 10.63
CA GLY A 268 19.92 6.45 10.68
C GLY A 268 19.00 5.44 11.37
N ILE A 269 17.73 5.78 11.62
CA ILE A 269 16.78 4.89 12.33
C ILE A 269 15.80 4.14 11.42
N LEU A 270 15.79 4.45 10.12
CA LEU A 270 14.83 3.91 9.15
C LEU A 270 15.37 2.61 8.55
N ASP A 271 14.52 1.60 8.46
CA ASP A 271 14.83 0.31 7.84
C ASP A 271 14.41 0.29 6.37
N VAL A 272 13.33 1.02 6.02
CA VAL A 272 12.77 1.06 4.66
C VAL A 272 12.35 2.48 4.31
N ILE A 273 12.74 2.95 3.12
CA ILE A 273 12.24 4.19 2.51
C ILE A 273 11.52 3.85 1.21
N LEU A 274 10.29 4.32 1.08
CA LEU A 274 9.41 4.12 -0.07
C LEU A 274 9.26 5.44 -0.83
N LEU A 275 9.63 5.44 -2.11
CA LEU A 275 9.50 6.57 -3.02
C LEU A 275 8.66 6.18 -4.24
N VAL A 276 7.33 6.22 -4.11
CA VAL A 276 6.43 5.79 -5.20
C VAL A 276 6.01 6.99 -6.05
N PHE A 277 6.56 7.10 -7.26
CA PHE A 277 6.35 8.22 -8.20
C PHE A 277 6.83 9.59 -7.69
N VAL A 278 7.77 9.61 -6.75
CA VAL A 278 8.30 10.85 -6.14
C VAL A 278 9.43 11.44 -6.98
N LEU A 279 10.47 10.66 -7.28
CA LEU A 279 11.70 11.18 -7.90
C LEU A 279 11.44 11.83 -9.26
N SER A 280 10.48 11.32 -10.04
CA SER A 280 10.07 11.91 -11.33
C SER A 280 9.39 13.27 -11.21
N SER A 281 8.97 13.67 -9.99
CA SER A 281 8.31 14.95 -9.71
C SER A 281 9.27 16.00 -9.14
N ILE A 282 10.54 15.66 -8.94
CA ILE A 282 11.57 16.55 -8.41
C ILE A 282 12.50 16.93 -9.56
N HIS A 283 12.80 18.23 -9.68
CA HIS A 283 13.78 18.69 -10.67
C HIS A 283 15.15 18.04 -10.38
N PRO A 284 15.89 17.52 -11.38
CA PRO A 284 17.17 16.84 -11.15
C PRO A 284 18.18 17.64 -10.32
N ASP A 285 18.24 18.96 -10.51
CA ASP A 285 19.14 19.84 -9.75
C ASP A 285 18.74 20.03 -8.27
N ARG A 286 17.50 19.66 -7.92
CA ARG A 286 16.98 19.64 -6.54
C ARG A 286 16.94 18.25 -5.93
N ALA A 287 17.17 17.20 -6.72
CA ALA A 287 17.19 15.83 -6.26
C ALA A 287 18.47 15.57 -5.47
N LEU A 288 18.46 15.99 -4.21
CA LEU A 288 19.44 15.55 -3.23
C LEU A 288 19.13 14.08 -2.94
N LEU A 289 20.12 13.21 -3.07
CA LEU A 289 19.93 11.77 -2.84
C LEU A 289 19.55 11.58 -1.36
N ILE A 290 18.25 11.30 -1.13
CA ILE A 290 17.64 10.92 0.16
C ILE A 290 18.35 9.70 0.76
#